data_AF-A0A4R2MTK9-F1
#
_entry.id   AF-A0A4R2MTK9-F1
#
_cell.length_a   1.000
_cell.length_b   1.000
_cell.length_c   1.000
_cell.angle_alpha   90.00
_cell.angle_beta   90.00
_cell.angle_gamma   90.00
#
_symmetry.space_group_name_H-M   'P 1'
#
loop_
_entity.id
_entity.type
_entity.pdbx_description
1 polymer ?
#
loop_
_entity_poly.entity_id
_entity_poly.type
_entity_poly.pdbx_seq_one_letter_code
_entity_poly.pdbx_strand_id
1 'polypeptide(L)' 'MSKDSMFVNQSEDHELNYLLKKYGLSESKENRKKLKDLLPPYTKTEDANELIKKNLANFDAKK' A
#
# COMPACT_ATOMS: atom_id res chain seq x y z
N MET A 1 5.09 6.60 -20.68
CA MET A 1 4.88 6.47 -19.23
C MET A 1 3.63 5.65 -19.04
N SER A 2 3.79 4.45 -18.50
CA SER A 2 2.75 3.44 -18.35
C SER A 2 1.59 3.99 -17.53
N LYS A 3 0.37 3.81 -18.00
CA LYS A 3 -0.88 4.21 -17.31
C LYS A 3 -0.81 3.77 -15.85
N ASP A 4 -0.53 4.70 -14.95
CA ASP A 4 -0.77 4.52 -13.52
C ASP A 4 -2.20 4.01 -13.39
N SER A 5 -2.35 2.78 -12.90
CA SER A 5 -3.67 2.26 -12.58
C SER A 5 -4.29 3.27 -11.63
N MET A 6 -5.41 3.85 -12.05
CA MET A 6 -6.09 4.92 -11.30
C MET A 6 -6.46 4.43 -9.88
N PHE A 7 -6.57 3.10 -9.73
CA PHE A 7 -6.93 2.38 -8.52
C PHE A 7 -5.89 1.33 -8.16
N VAL A 8 -5.67 1.14 -6.86
CA VAL A 8 -4.81 0.09 -6.33
C VAL A 8 -5.47 -1.27 -6.52
N ASN A 9 -4.80 -2.20 -7.18
CA ASN A 9 -5.25 -3.58 -7.28
C ASN A 9 -4.91 -4.35 -5.99
N GLN A 10 -5.85 -4.36 -5.04
CA GLN A 10 -5.67 -5.02 -3.74
C GLN A 10 -5.63 -6.55 -3.82
N SER A 11 -6.05 -7.14 -4.94
CA SER A 11 -5.95 -8.58 -5.17
C SER A 11 -4.53 -9.02 -5.52
N GLU A 12 -3.68 -8.09 -5.94
CA GLU A 12 -2.31 -8.38 -6.36
C GLU A 12 -1.30 -7.97 -5.28
N ASP A 13 -0.65 -8.98 -4.69
CA ASP A 13 0.33 -8.78 -3.64
C ASP A 13 1.53 -7.92 -4.10
N HIS A 14 1.84 -7.90 -5.39
CA HIS A 14 2.94 -7.10 -5.94
C HIS A 14 2.62 -5.59 -5.97
N GLU A 15 1.37 -5.20 -6.19
CA GLU A 15 0.91 -3.80 -6.11
C GLU A 15 1.00 -3.29 -4.66
N LEU A 16 0.60 -4.12 -3.70
CA LEU A 16 0.72 -3.80 -2.28
C LEU A 16 2.18 -3.70 -1.84
N ASN A 17 3.03 -4.61 -2.31
CA ASN A 17 4.46 -4.54 -2.04
C ASN A 17 5.10 -3.28 -2.65
N TYR A 18 4.66 -2.85 -3.83
CA TYR A 18 5.13 -1.61 -4.44
C TYR A 18 4.82 -0.40 -3.55
N LEU A 19 3.58 -0.31 -3.05
CA LEU A 19 3.19 0.74 -2.11
C LEU A 19 4.00 0.69 -0.81
N LEU A 20 4.14 -0.48 -0.19
CA LEU A 20 4.93 -0.65 1.03
C LEU A 20 6.39 -0.23 0.82
N LYS A 21 7.01 -0.68 -0.26
CA LYS A 21 8.40 -0.37 -0.62
C LYS A 21 8.60 1.13 -0.86
N LYS A 22 7.65 1.81 -1.50
CA LYS A 22 7.68 3.26 -1.74
C LYS A 22 7.81 4.06 -0.43
N TYR A 23 7.28 3.55 0.67
CA TYR A 23 7.33 4.18 1.99
C TYR A 23 8.39 3.58 2.93
N GLY A 24 9.28 2.72 2.42
CA GLY A 24 10.31 2.08 3.27
C GLY A 24 9.74 1.08 4.28
N LEU A 25 8.55 0.53 4.02
CA LEU A 25 7.90 -0.46 4.86
C LEU A 25 8.28 -1.87 4.42
N SER A 26 8.25 -2.82 5.37
CA SER A 26 8.52 -4.22 5.07
C SER A 26 7.42 -4.82 4.17
N GLU A 27 7.81 -5.67 3.22
CA GLU A 27 6.91 -6.37 2.29
C GLU A 27 6.35 -7.66 2.93
N SER A 28 6.10 -7.61 4.24
CA SER A 28 5.61 -8.75 5.04
C SER A 28 4.13 -9.02 4.77
N LYS A 29 3.70 -10.27 5.03
CA LYS A 29 2.28 -10.63 4.95
C LYS A 29 1.42 -9.77 5.89
N GLU A 30 1.95 -9.38 7.04
CA GLU A 30 1.25 -8.57 8.03
C GLU A 30 1.06 -7.12 7.55
N ASN A 31 2.10 -6.49 6.99
CA ASN A 31 1.97 -5.17 6.38
C ASN A 31 1.05 -5.17 5.17
N ARG A 32 1.09 -6.21 4.32
CA ARG A 32 0.13 -6.37 3.22
C ARG A 32 -1.30 -6.48 3.74
N LYS A 33 -1.53 -7.25 4.81
CA LYS A 33 -2.85 -7.38 5.44
C LYS A 33 -3.32 -6.03 6.01
N LYS A 34 -2.49 -5.35 6.82
CA LYS A 34 -2.77 -4.00 7.34
C LYS A 34 -3.10 -3.02 6.21
N LEU A 35 -2.40 -3.13 5.08
CA LEU A 35 -2.66 -2.28 3.92
C LEU A 35 -4.02 -2.60 3.26
N LYS A 36 -4.37 -3.89 3.08
CA LYS A 36 -5.70 -4.27 2.58
C LYS A 36 -6.82 -3.80 3.52
N ASP A 37 -6.62 -3.93 4.83
CA ASP A 37 -7.60 -3.51 5.83
C ASP A 37 -7.74 -1.98 5.89
N LEU A 38 -6.67 -1.23 5.60
CA LEU A 38 -6.65 0.23 5.57
C LEU A 38 -7.28 0.83 4.30
N LEU A 39 -7.13 0.15 3.16
CA LEU A 39 -7.58 0.66 1.87
C LEU A 39 -9.02 0.21 1.56
N PRO A 40 -10.01 1.12 1.53
CA PRO A 40 -11.35 0.76 1.08
C PRO A 40 -11.36 0.23 -0.36
N PRO A 41 -12.40 -0.51 -0.79
CA PRO A 41 -12.51 -0.98 -2.17
C PRO A 41 -12.49 0.20 -3.15
N TYR A 42 -11.88 0.01 -4.33
CA TYR A 42 -11.72 1.06 -5.34
C TYR A 42 -10.96 2.30 -4.86
N THR A 43 -10.01 2.14 -3.92
CA THR A 43 -9.14 3.24 -3.50
C THR A 43 -8.20 3.65 -4.63
N LYS A 44 -8.14 4.96 -4.91
CA LYS A 44 -7.20 5.51 -5.87
C LYS A 44 -5.77 5.43 -5.34
N THR A 45 -4.81 5.30 -6.24
CA THR A 45 -3.40 5.22 -5.86
C THR A 45 -2.94 6.45 -5.07
N GLU A 46 -3.45 7.65 -5.39
CA GLU A 46 -3.18 8.89 -4.66
C GLU A 46 -3.77 8.87 -3.23
N ASP A 47 -5.01 8.41 -3.07
CA ASP A 47 -5.66 8.31 -1.75
C ASP A 47 -4.95 7.26 -0.88
N ALA A 48 -4.55 6.12 -1.48
CA ALA A 48 -3.77 5.10 -0.80
C ALA A 48 -2.45 5.64 -0.26
N ASN A 49 -1.75 6.47 -1.06
CA ASN A 49 -0.51 7.12 -0.65
C ASN A 49 -0.71 7.97 0.62
N GLU A 50 -1.78 8.77 0.66
CA GLU A 50 -2.08 9.63 1.81
C GLU A 50 -2.52 8.83 3.05
N LEU A 51 -3.30 7.76 2.86
CA LEU A 51 -3.69 6.85 3.93
C LEU A 51 -2.47 6.16 4.56
N ILE A 52 -1.54 5.67 3.74
CA ILE A 52 -0.31 5.04 4.23
C ILE A 52 0.53 6.04 5.01
N LYS A 53 0.77 7.25 4.47
CA LYS A 53 1.54 8.30 5.16
C LYS A 53 0.98 8.63 6.54
N LYS A 54 -0.35 8.74 6.67
CA LYS A 54 -1.02 9.01 7.95
C LYS A 54 -0.92 7.86 8.95
N ASN A 55 -0.68 6.65 8.47
CA ASN A 55 -0.65 5.42 9.28
C ASN A 55 0.74 4.77 9.32
N LEU A 56 1.82 5.46 8.95
CA LEU A 56 3.18 4.88 8.90
C LEU A 56 3.58 4.19 10.20
N ALA A 57 3.20 4.76 11.34
CA ALA A 57 3.49 4.20 12.67
C ALA A 57 2.86 2.82 12.92
N ASN A 58 1.84 2.44 12.15
CA ASN A 58 1.14 1.15 12.28
C ASN A 58 1.80 0.04 11.45
N PHE A 59 2.75 0.38 10.58
CA PHE A 59 3.44 -0.57 9.70
C PHE A 59 4.85 -0.86 10.20
N ASP A 60 5.31 -2.08 9.95
CA ASP A 60 6.69 -2.46 10.24
C ASP A 60 7.63 -1.85 9.18
N ALA A 61 8.64 -1.12 9.63
CA ALA A 61 9.69 -0.61 8.74
C ALA A 61 10.47 -1.76 8.09
N LYS A 62 10.99 -1.50 6.89
CA LYS A 62 11.89 -2.43 6.21
C LYS A 62 13.20 -2.49 7.00
N LYS A 63 13.46 -3.63 7.65
CA LYS A 63 14.72 -3.91 8.35
C LYS A 63 15.88 -4.04 7.37
#